data_AF-A0A1E3PAQ8-F1
#
_entry.id   AF-A0A1E3PAQ8-F1
#
_cell.length_a   1.000
_cell.length_b   1.000
_cell.length_c   1.000
_cell.angle_alpha   90.00
_cell.angle_beta   90.00
_cell.angle_gamma   90.00
#
_symmetry.space_group_name_H-M   'P 1'
#
loop_
_entity.id
_entity.type
_entity.pdbx_description
1 polymer ?
#
loop_
_entity_poly.entity_id
_entity_poly.type
_entity_poly.pdbx_seq_one_letter_code
_entity_poly.pdbx_strand_id
1 'polypeptide(L)'
;MSEPSAQTLSPNSSNARQHRRRSSSIISHVEPETFEEKIDQESTPNLNANWVHSKGAWIIHIVIILILKLFFDLVPGLSNEISWSFTNATYVIGSYIMFHYVKGTPFDFNSGAYDNLTMWEQLDEGDFYTPSKKFLVGVPIWLFLCSTHYSHYDLKLFIINLLICAVGVVPKLPIFDRLRISLF
;
A
#
# COMPACT_ATOMS: atom_id res chain seq x y z
N MET A 1 77.53 0.14 -9.85
CA MET A 1 77.26 1.41 -9.16
C MET A 1 76.45 2.26 -10.11
N SER A 2 75.13 2.22 -9.93
CA SER A 2 74.13 2.97 -10.71
C SER A 2 72.79 2.82 -9.96
N GLU A 3 72.48 3.80 -9.12
CA GLU A 3 71.19 3.92 -8.45
C GLU A 3 70.12 4.41 -9.44
N PRO A 4 68.90 3.85 -9.43
CA PRO A 4 67.76 4.51 -10.04
C PRO A 4 67.12 5.49 -9.04
N SER A 5 66.97 6.72 -9.48
CA SER A 5 66.34 7.86 -8.82
C SER A 5 64.92 7.58 -8.30
N ALA A 6 64.68 7.93 -7.04
CA ALA A 6 63.38 7.85 -6.38
C ALA A 6 62.36 8.82 -7.02
N GLN A 7 61.29 8.27 -7.58
CA GLN A 7 60.12 9.05 -7.98
C GLN A 7 59.25 9.32 -6.75
N THR A 8 59.27 10.55 -6.25
CA THR A 8 58.29 11.05 -5.29
C THR A 8 56.96 11.30 -6.01
N LEU A 9 56.03 10.36 -5.87
CA LEU A 9 54.62 10.53 -6.26
C LEU A 9 53.90 11.34 -5.17
N SER A 10 53.58 12.60 -5.45
CA SER A 10 52.74 13.45 -4.61
C SER A 10 51.29 12.94 -4.62
N PRO A 11 50.60 12.82 -3.47
CA PRO A 11 49.20 12.40 -3.44
C PRO A 11 48.32 13.63 -3.68
N ASN A 12 47.84 13.84 -4.91
CA ASN A 12 46.82 14.86 -5.14
C ASN A 12 45.44 14.31 -4.75
N SER A 13 45.16 14.39 -3.46
CA SER A 13 43.88 14.06 -2.85
C SER A 13 42.87 15.18 -3.09
N SER A 14 42.35 15.29 -4.32
CA SER A 14 41.11 16.02 -4.55
C SER A 14 39.92 15.13 -4.17
N ASN A 15 39.73 14.94 -2.85
CA ASN A 15 38.50 14.45 -2.24
C ASN A 15 37.40 15.53 -2.40
N ALA A 16 37.01 15.83 -3.63
CA ALA A 16 35.74 16.47 -3.87
C ALA A 16 34.67 15.38 -3.79
N ARG A 17 34.31 14.98 -2.57
CA ARG A 17 32.99 14.38 -2.33
C ARG A 17 31.97 15.44 -2.68
N GLN A 18 31.66 15.57 -3.96
CA GLN A 18 30.41 16.13 -4.41
C GLN A 18 29.34 15.28 -3.72
N HIS A 19 28.81 15.80 -2.61
CA HIS A 19 27.51 15.42 -2.10
C HIS A 19 26.54 15.71 -3.25
N ARG A 20 26.39 14.73 -4.14
CA ARG A 20 25.44 14.76 -5.23
C ARG A 20 24.08 14.75 -4.53
N ARG A 21 23.56 15.95 -4.32
CA ARG A 21 22.24 16.20 -3.76
C ARG A 21 21.28 15.40 -4.63
N ARG A 22 20.86 14.21 -4.15
CA ARG A 22 19.90 13.36 -4.86
C ARG A 22 18.66 14.23 -5.03
N SER A 23 18.30 14.54 -6.27
CA SER A 23 17.05 15.22 -6.56
C SER A 23 15.94 14.41 -5.91
N SER A 24 15.29 14.97 -4.89
CA SER A 24 14.18 14.33 -4.21
C SER A 24 13.01 14.27 -5.20
N SER A 25 12.83 13.12 -5.83
CA SER A 25 11.65 12.90 -6.67
C SER A 25 10.46 12.68 -5.75
N ILE A 26 9.40 13.47 -5.92
CA ILE A 26 8.14 13.29 -5.18
C ILE A 26 7.55 11.90 -5.45
N ILE A 27 7.79 11.36 -6.64
CA ILE A 27 7.35 10.03 -7.05
C ILE A 27 8.57 9.15 -7.28
N SER A 28 8.64 8.03 -6.57
CA SER A 28 9.64 6.98 -6.81
C SER A 28 8.95 5.68 -7.17
N HIS A 29 9.58 4.89 -8.04
CA HIS A 29 9.15 3.53 -8.34
C HIS A 29 10.00 2.56 -7.50
N VAL A 30 9.38 1.53 -6.92
CA VAL A 30 10.12 0.46 -6.23
C VAL A 30 10.94 -0.33 -7.26
N GLU A 31 12.21 -0.60 -6.97
CA GLU A 31 13.04 -1.42 -7.85
C GLU A 31 12.46 -2.84 -7.95
N PRO A 32 12.52 -3.46 -9.14
CA PRO A 32 12.09 -4.85 -9.30
C PRO A 32 12.97 -5.77 -8.46
N GLU A 33 12.40 -6.86 -7.97
CA GLU A 33 13.09 -7.83 -7.13
C GLU A 33 14.27 -8.47 -7.87
N THR A 34 15.37 -8.72 -7.16
CA THR A 34 16.52 -9.45 -7.70
C THR A 34 16.18 -10.92 -7.96
N PHE A 35 17.04 -11.61 -8.68
CA PHE A 35 16.85 -13.04 -8.93
C PHE A 35 16.84 -13.86 -7.64
N GLU A 36 17.73 -13.51 -6.70
CA GLU A 36 17.83 -14.12 -5.38
C GLU A 36 16.58 -13.84 -4.54
N GLU A 37 16.08 -12.60 -4.54
CA GLU A 37 14.84 -12.25 -3.83
C GLU A 37 13.65 -13.04 -4.36
N LYS A 38 13.54 -13.24 -5.68
CA LYS A 38 12.48 -14.07 -6.27
C LYS A 38 12.57 -15.53 -5.85
N ILE A 39 13.78 -16.10 -5.84
CA ILE A 39 14.00 -17.47 -5.34
C ILE A 39 13.56 -17.58 -3.87
N ASP A 40 13.94 -16.60 -3.05
CA ASP A 40 13.55 -16.59 -1.64
C ASP A 40 12.02 -16.47 -1.50
N GLN A 41 11.36 -15.60 -2.28
CA GLN A 41 9.89 -15.47 -2.29
C GLN A 41 9.16 -16.76 -2.71
N GLU A 42 9.71 -17.52 -3.66
CA GLU A 42 9.16 -18.80 -4.11
C GLU A 42 9.45 -19.95 -3.14
N SER A 43 10.50 -19.83 -2.32
CA SER A 43 10.95 -20.88 -1.41
C SER A 43 10.00 -21.11 -0.22
N THR A 44 9.27 -20.08 0.21
CA THR A 44 8.31 -20.18 1.32
C THR A 44 6.96 -19.55 0.99
N PRO A 45 5.84 -20.13 1.47
CA PRO A 45 4.54 -19.54 1.25
C PRO A 45 4.41 -18.21 1.99
N ASN A 46 3.97 -17.16 1.28
CA ASN A 46 3.73 -15.86 1.88
C ASN A 46 2.46 -15.85 2.75
N LEU A 47 2.60 -16.19 4.02
CA LEU A 47 1.49 -16.19 4.99
C LEU A 47 0.86 -14.80 5.19
N ASN A 48 1.61 -13.72 4.93
CA ASN A 48 1.11 -12.35 5.03
C ASN A 48 0.06 -12.05 3.94
N ALA A 49 0.13 -12.69 2.78
CA ALA A 49 -0.83 -12.55 1.70
C ALA A 49 -1.85 -13.70 1.63
N ASN A 50 -1.40 -14.93 1.93
CA ASN A 50 -2.15 -16.15 1.65
C ASN A 50 -3.47 -16.27 2.42
N TRP A 51 -3.62 -15.61 3.58
CA TRP A 51 -4.84 -15.67 4.37
C TRP A 51 -6.06 -15.13 3.61
N VAL A 52 -5.88 -14.25 2.60
CA VAL A 52 -6.96 -13.66 1.78
C VAL A 52 -7.70 -14.72 0.96
N HIS A 53 -7.08 -15.87 0.68
CA HIS A 53 -7.75 -16.98 -0.02
C HIS A 53 -8.71 -17.79 0.87
N SER A 54 -8.66 -17.58 2.19
CA SER A 54 -9.60 -18.24 3.10
C SER A 54 -11.00 -17.64 2.96
N LYS A 55 -12.05 -18.48 3.02
CA LYS A 55 -13.44 -18.00 2.96
C LYS A 55 -13.76 -16.98 4.06
N GLY A 56 -13.14 -17.12 5.23
CA GLY A 56 -13.30 -16.19 6.36
C GLY A 56 -12.72 -14.81 6.09
N ALA A 57 -11.68 -14.70 5.26
CA ALA A 57 -11.04 -13.44 4.94
C ALA A 57 -11.93 -12.48 4.13
N TRP A 58 -12.91 -12.99 3.38
CA TRP A 58 -13.83 -12.11 2.64
C TRP A 58 -14.96 -11.65 3.55
N ILE A 59 -15.46 -12.56 4.39
CA ILE A 59 -16.52 -12.30 5.36
C ILE A 59 -16.09 -11.24 6.38
N ILE A 60 -14.82 -11.22 6.80
CA ILE A 60 -14.35 -10.26 7.81
C ILE A 60 -14.54 -8.81 7.37
N HIS A 61 -14.41 -8.49 6.07
CA HIS A 61 -14.66 -7.13 5.58
C HIS A 61 -16.13 -6.73 5.77
N ILE A 62 -17.06 -7.64 5.51
CA ILE A 62 -18.49 -7.42 5.74
C ILE A 62 -18.74 -7.20 7.24
N VAL A 63 -18.18 -8.06 8.09
CA VAL A 63 -18.31 -7.98 9.54
C VAL A 63 -17.76 -6.65 10.08
N ILE A 64 -16.57 -6.23 9.62
CA ILE A 64 -15.97 -4.94 9.99
C ILE A 64 -16.89 -3.78 9.59
N ILE A 65 -17.44 -3.79 8.38
CA ILE A 65 -18.36 -2.74 7.92
C ILE A 65 -19.62 -2.69 8.79
N LEU A 66 -20.20 -3.84 9.12
CA LEU A 66 -21.39 -3.90 9.98
C LEU A 66 -21.09 -3.42 11.40
N ILE A 67 -19.93 -3.77 11.97
CA ILE A 67 -19.50 -3.30 13.28
C ILE A 67 -19.27 -1.79 13.27
N LEU A 68 -18.56 -1.27 12.26
CA LEU A 68 -18.36 0.18 12.09
C LEU A 68 -19.69 0.91 11.95
N LYS A 69 -20.61 0.36 11.14
CA LYS A 69 -21.94 0.96 10.94
C LYS A 69 -22.73 1.00 12.25
N LEU A 70 -22.78 -0.11 12.97
CA LEU A 70 -23.41 -0.18 14.28
C LEU A 70 -22.78 0.83 15.25
N PHE A 71 -21.44 0.88 15.30
CA PHE A 71 -20.73 1.81 16.15
C PHE A 71 -21.12 3.27 15.87
N PHE A 72 -21.09 3.72 14.61
CA PHE A 72 -21.43 5.09 14.26
C PHE A 72 -22.91 5.43 14.41
N ASP A 73 -23.81 4.46 14.27
CA ASP A 73 -25.25 4.65 14.53
C ASP A 73 -25.57 4.84 16.01
N LEU A 74 -24.73 4.30 16.91
CA LEU A 74 -24.89 4.47 18.35
C LEU A 74 -24.35 5.82 18.86
N VAL A 75 -23.66 6.60 18.02
CA VAL A 75 -23.11 7.91 18.40
C VAL A 75 -24.24 8.96 18.40
N PRO A 76 -24.58 9.57 19.56
CA PRO A 76 -25.62 10.58 19.63
C PRO A 76 -25.27 11.81 18.79
N GLY A 77 -26.24 12.31 18.02
CA GLY A 77 -26.09 13.52 17.20
C GLY A 77 -25.55 13.28 15.79
N LEU A 78 -25.16 12.06 15.42
CA LEU A 78 -24.90 11.72 14.03
C LEU A 78 -26.20 11.37 13.31
N SER A 79 -26.42 11.98 12.15
CA SER A 79 -27.47 11.55 11.24
C SER A 79 -27.06 10.25 10.53
N ASN A 80 -28.04 9.53 9.96
CA ASN A 80 -27.76 8.25 9.30
C ASN A 80 -26.83 8.41 8.07
N GLU A 81 -26.98 9.50 7.33
CA GLU A 81 -26.17 9.82 6.15
C GLU A 81 -24.69 10.07 6.53
N ILE A 82 -24.49 10.75 7.66
CA ILE A 82 -23.15 11.02 8.19
C ILE A 82 -22.54 9.73 8.76
N SER A 83 -23.33 8.88 9.42
CA SER A 83 -22.83 7.60 9.95
C SER A 83 -22.36 6.65 8.84
N TRP A 84 -23.07 6.61 7.70
CA TRP A 84 -22.59 5.91 6.50
C TRP A 84 -21.28 6.48 5.96
N SER A 85 -21.15 7.82 5.92
CA SER A 85 -19.94 8.47 5.44
C SER A 85 -18.73 8.19 6.36
N PHE A 86 -18.92 8.17 7.68
CA PHE A 86 -17.89 7.77 8.63
C PHE A 86 -17.53 6.28 8.54
N THR A 87 -18.52 5.43 8.31
CA THR A 87 -18.30 3.99 8.07
C THR A 87 -17.41 3.80 6.84
N ASN A 88 -17.74 4.48 5.73
CA ASN A 88 -16.96 4.46 4.51
C ASN A 88 -15.53 4.97 4.73
N ALA A 89 -15.37 6.15 5.32
CA ALA A 89 -14.08 6.74 5.63
C ALA A 89 -13.21 5.81 6.48
N THR A 90 -13.74 5.29 7.58
CA THR A 90 -12.98 4.47 8.53
C THR A 90 -12.56 3.15 7.92
N TYR A 91 -13.48 2.47 7.20
CA TYR A 91 -13.15 1.24 6.50
C TYR A 91 -12.05 1.46 5.45
N VAL A 92 -12.17 2.51 4.63
CA VAL A 92 -11.19 2.81 3.59
C VAL A 92 -9.83 3.17 4.17
N ILE A 93 -9.78 3.98 5.23
CA ILE A 93 -8.53 4.34 5.90
C ILE A 93 -7.86 3.08 6.47
N GLY A 94 -8.62 2.23 7.17
CA GLY A 94 -8.10 0.96 7.70
C GLY A 94 -7.59 0.03 6.58
N SER A 95 -8.36 -0.11 5.50
CA SER A 95 -7.97 -0.89 4.32
C SER A 95 -6.70 -0.33 3.66
N TYR A 96 -6.60 0.99 3.51
CA TYR A 96 -5.42 1.65 2.96
C TYR A 96 -4.19 1.40 3.84
N ILE A 97 -4.31 1.54 5.16
CA ILE A 97 -3.20 1.25 6.08
C ILE A 97 -2.75 -0.20 5.90
N MET A 98 -3.69 -1.14 5.94
CA MET A 98 -3.40 -2.56 5.84
C MET A 98 -2.73 -2.94 4.52
N PHE A 99 -3.27 -2.47 3.39
CA PHE A 99 -2.84 -2.94 2.06
C PHE A 99 -1.75 -2.08 1.42
N HIS A 100 -1.64 -0.80 1.76
CA HIS A 100 -0.77 0.16 1.06
C HIS A 100 0.26 0.85 1.95
N TYR A 101 0.05 0.88 3.27
CA TYR A 101 1.01 1.46 4.21
C TYR A 101 1.92 0.41 4.86
N VAL A 102 1.36 -0.71 5.31
CA VAL A 102 2.13 -1.82 5.89
C VAL A 102 2.95 -2.51 4.80
N LYS A 103 4.25 -2.69 5.06
CA LYS A 103 5.22 -3.35 4.19
C LYS A 103 5.93 -4.50 4.89
N GLY A 104 6.55 -5.38 4.11
CA GLY A 104 7.26 -6.54 4.63
C GLY A 104 6.34 -7.65 5.10
N THR A 105 6.91 -8.63 5.78
CA THR A 105 6.21 -9.72 6.43
C THR A 105 6.42 -9.64 7.94
N PRO A 106 5.46 -10.07 8.77
CA PRO A 106 5.59 -10.00 10.24
C PRO A 106 6.72 -10.89 10.80
N PHE A 107 7.19 -11.85 10.01
CA PHE A 107 8.31 -12.73 10.34
C PHE A 107 9.27 -12.76 9.15
N ASP A 108 10.58 -12.78 9.44
CA ASP A 108 11.64 -12.75 8.43
C ASP A 108 12.16 -14.16 8.14
N PHE A 109 11.53 -14.81 7.16
CA PHE A 109 11.94 -16.13 6.67
C PHE A 109 12.52 -16.09 5.25
N ASN A 110 12.56 -14.91 4.62
CA ASN A 110 12.88 -14.71 3.20
C ASN A 110 14.02 -13.68 3.02
N SER A 111 14.91 -13.54 4.01
CA SER A 111 16.06 -12.63 3.95
C SER A 111 15.71 -11.18 3.59
N GLY A 112 14.53 -10.69 4.00
CA GLY A 112 14.03 -9.36 3.64
C GLY A 112 13.47 -9.19 2.21
N ALA A 113 13.23 -10.27 1.45
CA ALA A 113 12.74 -10.20 0.06
C ALA A 113 11.37 -9.50 -0.11
N TYR A 114 10.65 -9.23 0.99
CA TYR A 114 9.36 -8.54 0.99
C TYR A 114 9.41 -7.12 1.58
N ASP A 115 10.55 -6.66 2.10
CA ASP A 115 10.65 -5.45 2.93
C ASP A 115 10.16 -4.17 2.25
N ASN A 116 10.31 -4.10 0.92
CA ASN A 116 9.90 -2.95 0.12
C ASN A 116 8.48 -3.07 -0.44
N LEU A 117 7.85 -4.24 -0.29
CA LEU A 117 6.54 -4.57 -0.83
C LEU A 117 5.45 -4.37 0.21
N THR A 118 4.42 -3.66 -0.20
CA THR A 118 3.17 -3.55 0.54
C THR A 118 2.41 -4.86 0.50
N MET A 119 1.50 -5.07 1.45
CA MET A 119 0.64 -6.25 1.44
C MET A 119 -0.18 -6.39 0.14
N TRP A 120 -0.56 -5.28 -0.50
CA TRP A 120 -1.24 -5.31 -1.80
C TRP A 120 -0.38 -5.89 -2.93
N GLU A 121 0.89 -5.49 -2.98
CA GLU A 121 1.84 -5.97 -3.99
C GLU A 121 2.24 -7.42 -3.76
N GLN A 122 2.25 -7.85 -2.49
CA GLN A 122 2.49 -9.24 -2.09
C GLN A 122 1.34 -10.19 -2.45
N LEU A 123 0.11 -9.68 -2.62
CA LEU A 123 -1.05 -10.52 -2.93
C LEU A 123 -0.96 -11.13 -4.31
N ASP A 124 -1.29 -12.43 -4.38
CA ASP A 124 -1.35 -13.22 -5.60
C ASP A 124 -0.08 -13.09 -6.46
N GLU A 125 1.11 -13.10 -5.83
CA GLU A 125 2.40 -12.98 -6.53
C GLU A 125 2.55 -11.69 -7.36
N GLY A 126 1.77 -10.65 -7.02
CA GLY A 126 1.73 -9.40 -7.77
C GLY A 126 0.73 -9.39 -8.94
N ASP A 127 0.10 -10.51 -9.27
CA ASP A 127 -0.84 -10.60 -10.40
C ASP A 127 -2.03 -9.65 -10.22
N PHE A 128 -2.46 -9.01 -11.31
CA PHE A 128 -3.63 -8.15 -11.30
C PHE A 128 -4.89 -8.93 -11.64
N TYR A 129 -6.05 -8.38 -11.26
CA TYR A 129 -7.36 -8.89 -11.64
C TYR A 129 -7.70 -10.31 -11.16
N THR A 130 -6.99 -10.81 -10.15
CA THR A 130 -7.34 -12.03 -9.43
C THR A 130 -8.69 -11.89 -8.71
N PRO A 131 -9.36 -13.00 -8.34
CA PRO A 131 -10.61 -12.94 -7.58
C PRO A 131 -10.47 -12.14 -6.28
N SER A 132 -9.38 -12.36 -5.54
CA SER A 132 -9.08 -11.66 -4.29
C SER A 132 -8.92 -10.15 -4.49
N LYS A 133 -8.10 -9.73 -5.46
CA LYS A 133 -7.90 -8.29 -5.73
C LYS A 133 -9.17 -7.63 -6.27
N LYS A 134 -9.94 -8.31 -7.12
CA LYS A 134 -11.26 -7.82 -7.58
C LYS A 134 -12.22 -7.60 -6.41
N PHE A 135 -12.27 -8.54 -5.48
CA PHE A 135 -13.07 -8.40 -4.27
C PHE A 135 -12.61 -7.20 -3.44
N LEU A 136 -11.32 -7.09 -3.13
CA LEU A 136 -10.75 -6.01 -2.31
C LEU A 136 -10.86 -4.61 -2.96
N VAL A 137 -10.88 -4.53 -4.29
CA VAL A 137 -11.23 -3.30 -5.03
C VAL A 137 -12.74 -3.04 -4.99
N GLY A 138 -13.54 -4.10 -5.07
CA GLY A 138 -14.99 -4.00 -5.07
C GLY A 138 -15.59 -3.51 -3.75
N VAL A 139 -15.02 -3.88 -2.60
CA VAL A 139 -15.58 -3.47 -1.29
C VAL A 139 -15.66 -1.94 -1.11
N PRO A 140 -14.61 -1.13 -1.30
CA PRO A 140 -14.72 0.32 -1.17
C PRO A 140 -15.68 0.94 -2.20
N ILE A 141 -15.76 0.38 -3.42
CA ILE A 141 -16.73 0.82 -4.44
C ILE A 141 -18.15 0.55 -3.98
N TRP A 142 -18.43 -0.66 -3.50
CA TRP A 142 -19.74 -1.04 -3.00
C TRP A 142 -20.14 -0.17 -1.79
N LEU A 143 -19.23 0.05 -0.85
CA LEU A 143 -19.48 0.86 0.33
C LEU A 143 -19.76 2.33 -0.02
N PHE A 144 -19.04 2.88 -1.01
CA PHE A 144 -19.32 4.20 -1.58
C PHE A 144 -20.74 4.28 -2.18
N LEU A 145 -21.15 3.26 -2.94
CA LEU A 145 -22.48 3.22 -3.54
C LEU A 145 -23.57 3.13 -2.46
N CYS A 146 -23.37 2.31 -1.42
CA CYS A 146 -24.25 2.28 -0.26
C CYS A 146 -24.34 3.64 0.43
N SER A 147 -23.20 4.27 0.72
CA SER A 147 -23.17 5.60 1.34
C SER A 147 -23.90 6.64 0.51
N THR A 148 -23.72 6.63 -0.81
CA THR A 148 -24.41 7.53 -1.74
C THR A 148 -25.92 7.29 -1.75
N HIS A 149 -26.34 6.03 -1.75
CA HIS A 149 -27.76 5.67 -1.73
C HIS A 149 -28.44 6.13 -0.44
N TYR A 150 -27.83 5.85 0.72
CA TYR A 150 -28.39 6.22 2.02
C TYR A 150 -28.23 7.71 2.35
N SER A 151 -27.33 8.43 1.69
CA SER A 151 -27.27 9.90 1.74
C SER A 151 -28.23 10.57 0.76
N HIS A 152 -29.18 9.84 0.18
CA HIS A 152 -30.18 10.34 -0.77
C HIS A 152 -29.57 11.10 -1.96
N TYR A 153 -28.38 10.69 -2.41
CA TYR A 153 -27.66 11.34 -3.51
C TYR A 153 -27.35 12.83 -3.26
N ASP A 154 -27.26 13.27 -2.00
CA ASP A 154 -26.76 14.60 -1.66
C ASP A 154 -25.37 14.83 -2.29
N LEU A 155 -25.23 15.93 -3.03
CA LEU A 155 -24.04 16.19 -3.84
C LEU A 155 -22.78 16.37 -2.98
N LYS A 156 -22.89 16.98 -1.79
CA LYS A 156 -21.74 17.21 -0.92
C LYS A 156 -21.21 15.89 -0.37
N LEU A 157 -22.11 15.07 0.19
CA LEU A 157 -21.76 13.75 0.70
C LEU A 157 -21.31 12.81 -0.42
N PHE A 158 -21.89 12.91 -1.62
CA PHE A 158 -21.43 12.17 -2.78
C PHE A 158 -19.97 12.48 -3.11
N ILE A 159 -19.60 13.75 -3.24
CA ILE A 159 -18.22 14.16 -3.56
C ILE A 159 -17.25 13.67 -2.47
N ILE A 160 -17.61 13.84 -1.20
CA ILE A 160 -16.79 13.39 -0.07
C ILE A 160 -16.57 11.88 -0.14
N ASN A 161 -17.65 11.09 -0.29
CA ASN A 161 -17.56 9.64 -0.35
C ASN A 161 -16.87 9.14 -1.62
N LEU A 162 -16.94 9.87 -2.73
CA LEU A 162 -16.22 9.57 -3.96
C LEU A 162 -14.71 9.77 -3.78
N LEU A 163 -14.29 10.84 -3.12
CA LEU A 163 -12.88 11.07 -2.80
C LEU A 163 -12.34 10.00 -1.84
N ILE A 164 -13.13 9.61 -0.83
CA ILE A 164 -12.81 8.48 0.05
C ILE A 164 -12.65 7.20 -0.78
N CYS A 165 -13.61 6.88 -1.65
CA CYS A 165 -13.54 5.71 -2.54
C CYS A 165 -12.26 5.73 -3.39
N ALA A 166 -11.90 6.90 -3.95
CA ALA A 166 -10.70 7.08 -4.74
C ALA A 166 -9.43 6.74 -3.93
N VAL A 167 -9.33 7.16 -2.66
CA VAL A 167 -8.21 6.78 -1.78
C VAL A 167 -8.11 5.25 -1.62
N GLY A 168 -9.24 4.56 -1.53
CA GLY A 168 -9.27 3.10 -1.39
C GLY A 168 -8.98 2.33 -2.68
N VAL A 169 -9.32 2.91 -3.84
CA VAL A 169 -9.31 2.22 -5.15
C VAL A 169 -8.11 2.59 -6.02
N VAL A 170 -7.77 3.88 -6.12
CA VAL A 170 -6.70 4.37 -7.00
C VAL A 170 -5.38 3.64 -6.77
N PRO A 171 -4.89 3.47 -5.53
CA PRO A 171 -3.64 2.76 -5.26
C PRO A 171 -3.67 1.27 -5.61
N LYS A 172 -4.87 0.68 -5.81
CA LYS A 172 -5.06 -0.74 -6.16
C LYS A 172 -5.02 -0.98 -7.68
N LEU A 173 -5.05 0.07 -8.51
CA LEU A 173 -5.04 -0.07 -9.96
C LEU A 173 -3.62 -0.37 -10.49
N PRO A 174 -3.47 -1.15 -11.58
CA PRO A 174 -2.15 -1.53 -12.10
C PRO A 174 -1.26 -0.35 -12.49
N ILE A 175 -1.85 0.76 -12.93
CA ILE A 175 -1.10 1.97 -13.31
C ILE A 175 -0.40 2.64 -12.12
N PHE A 176 -0.83 2.36 -10.89
CA PHE A 176 -0.22 2.87 -9.66
C PHE A 176 0.62 1.81 -8.93
N ASP A 177 0.84 0.64 -9.55
CA ASP A 177 1.65 -0.41 -8.95
C ASP A 177 3.07 0.10 -8.66
N ARG A 178 3.59 -0.23 -7.47
CA ARG A 178 4.96 0.11 -7.05
C ARG A 178 5.31 1.60 -7.08
N LEU A 179 4.33 2.48 -7.25
CA LEU A 179 4.51 3.90 -7.06
C LEU A 179 4.53 4.23 -5.57
N ARG A 180 5.47 5.08 -5.19
CA ARG A 180 5.60 5.64 -3.84
C ARG A 180 5.58 7.15 -3.96
N ILE A 181 4.71 7.76 -3.16
CA ILE A 181 4.68 9.21 -3.00
C ILE A 181 5.51 9.51 -1.77
N SER A 182 6.57 10.26 -1.96
CA SER A 182 7.41 10.75 -0.88
C SER A 182 7.29 12.26 -0.79
N LEU A 183 6.77 12.73 0.34
CA LEU A 183 6.69 14.15 0.67
C LEU A 183 7.86 14.42 1.62
N PHE A 184 8.99 14.82 1.05
CA PHE A 184 10.19 15.26 1.79
C PHE A 184 10.40 16.76 1.56
#